data_AF-A0A378JCR6-F1
#
_entry.id   AF-A0A378JCR6-F1
#
_cell.length_a   1.000
_cell.length_b   1.000
_cell.length_c   1.000
_cell.angle_alpha   90.00
_cell.angle_beta   90.00
_cell.angle_gamma   90.00
#
_symmetry.space_group_name_H-M   'P 1'
#
loop_
_entity.id
_entity.type
_entity.pdbx_description
1 polymer ?
#
loop_
_entity_poly.entity_id
_entity_poly.type
_entity_poly.pdbx_seq_one_letter_code
_entity_poly.pdbx_strand_id
1 'polypeptide(L)'
;MKVIQVGVMPREKFQRRALEIASGRYIPKRNEPKIWFSSIKSLCEVLSENNMRLLKIINEQKPESIKELAEIVNRAPSNLSRTLNTMARYGIIEFKKSGKNSKPIAKSLNFNIQYSVAG
;
A
#
# COMPACT_ATOMS: atom_id res chain seq x y z
N MET A 1 -5.13 13.40 -5.16
CA MET A 1 -4.55 12.08 -4.79
C MET A 1 -3.78 11.51 -5.98
N LYS A 2 -2.71 10.73 -5.74
CA LYS A 2 -1.91 10.14 -6.83
C LYS A 2 -2.41 8.72 -7.12
N VAL A 3 -2.48 8.32 -8.39
CA VAL A 3 -2.71 6.91 -8.76
C VAL A 3 -1.44 6.12 -8.49
N ILE A 4 -1.56 5.00 -7.79
CA ILE A 4 -0.42 4.12 -7.47
C ILE A 4 -0.36 3.01 -8.53
N GLN A 5 0.81 2.86 -9.17
CA GLN A 5 1.10 1.75 -10.07
C GLN A 5 1.60 0.55 -9.25
N VAL A 6 0.83 -0.54 -9.30
CA VAL A 6 1.09 -1.77 -8.55
C VAL A 6 1.33 -2.92 -9.51
N GLY A 7 2.37 -3.69 -9.24
CA GLY A 7 2.76 -4.85 -10.02
C GLY A 7 2.80 -6.09 -9.15
N VAL A 8 2.62 -7.25 -9.77
CA VAL A 8 2.80 -8.54 -9.11
C VAL A 8 3.89 -9.32 -9.82
N MET A 9 4.94 -9.70 -9.09
CA MET A 9 5.99 -10.58 -9.60
C MET A 9 6.59 -11.44 -8.49
N PRO A 10 6.96 -12.71 -8.77
CA PRO A 10 7.68 -13.56 -7.82
C PRO A 10 8.99 -12.92 -7.35
N ARG A 11 9.42 -13.30 -6.14
CA ARG A 11 10.63 -12.75 -5.49
C ARG A 11 11.87 -12.87 -6.36
N GLU A 12 12.06 -14.00 -7.05
CA GLU A 12 13.22 -14.24 -7.91
C GLU A 12 13.27 -13.26 -9.09
N LYS A 13 12.12 -13.02 -9.74
CA LYS A 13 12.01 -12.02 -10.81
C LYS A 13 12.27 -10.60 -10.29
N PHE A 14 11.80 -10.28 -9.09
CA PHE A 14 12.07 -8.99 -8.47
C PHE A 14 13.57 -8.79 -8.16
N GLN A 15 14.24 -9.81 -7.63
CA GLN A 15 15.68 -9.79 -7.38
C GLN A 15 16.48 -9.59 -8.67
N ARG A 16 16.13 -10.34 -9.72
CA ARG A 16 16.74 -10.16 -11.04
C ARG A 16 16.53 -8.74 -11.57
N ARG A 17 15.29 -8.23 -11.52
CA ARG A 17 14.97 -6.85 -11.90
C ARG A 17 15.83 -5.83 -11.14
N ALA A 18 16.00 -6.01 -9.83
CA ALA A 18 16.82 -5.11 -9.03
C ALA A 18 18.30 -5.10 -9.47
N LEU A 19 18.86 -6.28 -9.79
CA LEU A 19 20.22 -6.41 -10.32
C LEU A 19 20.38 -5.76 -11.70
N GLU A 20 19.41 -5.93 -12.60
CA GLU A 20 19.40 -5.29 -13.92
C GLU A 20 19.32 -3.76 -13.81
N ILE A 21 18.56 -3.23 -12.83
CA ILE A 21 18.51 -1.79 -12.55
C ILE A 21 19.85 -1.30 -12.02
N ALA A 22 20.40 -1.98 -11.01
CA ALA A 22 21.66 -1.59 -10.38
C ALA A 22 22.84 -1.61 -11.37
N SER A 23 22.82 -2.53 -12.33
CA SER A 23 23.83 -2.64 -13.38
C SER A 23 23.61 -1.71 -14.58
N GLY A 24 22.51 -0.94 -14.60
CA GLY A 24 22.18 -0.03 -15.71
C GLY A 24 21.65 -0.72 -16.97
N ARG A 25 21.52 -2.05 -16.98
CA ARG A 25 20.96 -2.82 -18.10
C ARG A 25 19.45 -2.62 -18.26
N TYR A 26 18.78 -2.15 -17.21
CA TYR A 26 17.36 -1.83 -17.23
C TYR A 26 17.06 -0.50 -16.54
N ILE A 27 16.41 0.42 -17.24
CA ILE A 27 15.94 1.69 -16.69
C ILE A 27 14.42 1.64 -16.58
N PRO A 28 13.85 1.62 -15.35
CA PRO A 28 12.40 1.60 -15.17
C PRO A 28 11.73 2.82 -15.80
N LYS A 29 10.71 2.59 -16.62
CA LYS A 29 9.87 3.63 -17.20
C LYS A 29 9.07 4.34 -16.11
N ARG A 30 8.71 5.60 -16.37
CA ARG A 30 7.96 6.46 -15.44
C ARG A 30 6.63 5.84 -14.97
N ASN A 31 5.96 5.08 -15.84
CA ASN A 31 4.65 4.49 -15.58
C ASN A 31 4.72 3.01 -15.13
N GLU A 32 5.91 2.49 -14.87
CA GLU A 32 6.04 1.16 -14.29
C GLU A 32 5.59 1.11 -12.83
N PRO A 33 5.19 -0.08 -12.35
CA PRO A 33 4.92 -0.27 -10.95
C PRO A 33 6.11 0.09 -10.05
N LYS A 34 5.79 0.87 -9.01
CA LYS A 34 6.73 1.22 -7.94
C LYS A 34 6.57 0.31 -6.73
N ILE A 35 5.40 -0.28 -6.58
CA ILE A 35 5.08 -1.27 -5.56
C ILE A 35 4.97 -2.62 -6.24
N TRP A 36 5.69 -3.61 -5.71
CA TRP A 36 5.69 -4.97 -6.21
C TRP A 36 5.23 -5.93 -5.11
N PHE A 37 4.18 -6.68 -5.39
CA PHE A 37 3.71 -7.78 -4.55
C PHE A 37 4.29 -9.10 -5.05
N SER A 38 4.57 -10.02 -4.13
CA SER A 38 5.13 -11.34 -4.48
C SER A 38 4.09 -12.28 -5.12
N SER A 39 2.79 -11.98 -4.95
CA SER A 39 1.69 -12.79 -5.46
C SER A 39 0.39 -12.00 -5.54
N ILE A 40 -0.55 -12.47 -6.38
CA ILE A 40 -1.92 -11.91 -6.42
C ILE A 40 -2.58 -12.06 -5.04
N LYS A 41 -2.35 -13.18 -4.34
CA LYS A 41 -2.91 -13.40 -3.01
C LYS A 41 -2.54 -12.27 -2.04
N SER A 42 -1.25 -11.93 -1.96
CA SER A 42 -0.79 -10.85 -1.07
C SER A 42 -1.31 -9.47 -1.50
N LEU A 43 -1.44 -9.23 -2.81
CA LEU A 43 -2.09 -8.04 -3.34
C LEU A 43 -3.55 -7.94 -2.86
N CYS A 44 -4.33 -9.00 -3.04
CA CYS A 44 -5.75 -9.05 -2.66
C CYS A 44 -5.97 -8.93 -1.15
N GLU A 45 -5.05 -9.45 -0.33
CA GLU A 45 -5.10 -9.26 1.13
C GLU A 45 -4.94 -7.77 1.51
N VAL A 46 -4.02 -7.05 0.86
CA VAL A 46 -3.73 -5.64 1.16
C VAL A 46 -4.76 -4.70 0.54
N LEU A 47 -5.17 -4.92 -0.72
CA LEU A 47 -6.16 -4.12 -1.43
C LEU A 47 -7.56 -4.78 -1.43
N SER A 48 -7.88 -5.54 -0.39
CA SER A 48 -9.22 -6.11 -0.21
C SER A 48 -10.30 -5.02 -0.13
N GLU A 49 -11.55 -5.37 -0.42
CA GLU A 49 -12.67 -4.43 -0.34
C GLU A 49 -12.77 -3.75 1.03
N ASN A 50 -12.59 -4.52 2.11
CA ASN A 50 -12.55 -4.02 3.49
C ASN A 50 -11.45 -2.97 3.71
N ASN A 51 -10.31 -3.14 3.07
CA ASN A 51 -9.17 -2.25 3.16
C ASN A 51 -9.35 -1.01 2.27
N MET A 52 -9.96 -1.16 1.10
CA MET A 52 -10.35 -0.04 0.25
C MET A 52 -11.39 0.85 0.93
N ARG A 53 -12.39 0.26 1.59
CA ARG A 53 -13.35 0.99 2.42
C ARG A 53 -12.66 1.72 3.57
N LEU A 54 -11.71 1.06 4.25
CA LEU A 54 -10.91 1.69 5.29
C LEU A 54 -10.15 2.93 4.77
N LEU A 55 -9.50 2.83 3.61
CA LEU A 55 -8.81 3.96 3.00
C LEU A 55 -9.75 5.12 2.68
N LYS A 56 -10.95 4.82 2.16
CA LYS A 56 -11.99 5.82 1.91
C LYS A 56 -12.39 6.55 3.20
N ILE A 57 -12.63 5.82 4.28
CA ILE A 57 -12.97 6.38 5.60
C ILE A 57 -11.84 7.27 6.12
N ILE A 58 -10.57 6.83 6.02
CA ILE A 58 -9.41 7.64 6.43
C ILE A 58 -9.36 8.97 5.66
N ASN A 59 -9.65 8.94 4.35
CA ASN A 59 -9.65 10.13 3.52
C ASN A 59 -10.80 11.10 3.83
N GLU A 60 -11.99 10.57 4.11
CA GLU A 60 -13.20 11.35 4.37
C GLU A 60 -13.22 11.92 5.80
N GLN A 61 -13.01 11.06 6.80
CA GLN A 61 -13.13 11.41 8.21
C GLN A 61 -11.85 12.00 8.81
N LYS A 62 -10.69 11.78 8.17
CA LYS A 62 -9.38 12.33 8.57
C LYS A 62 -9.06 12.18 10.07
N PRO A 63 -9.22 10.96 10.64
CA PRO A 63 -9.03 10.74 12.07
C PRO A 63 -7.65 11.21 12.54
N GLU A 64 -7.56 11.78 13.73
CA GLU A 64 -6.33 12.28 14.34
C GLU A 64 -5.47 11.17 14.97
N SER A 65 -6.02 9.96 15.11
CA SER A 65 -5.28 8.81 15.65
C SER A 65 -5.78 7.46 15.14
N ILE A 66 -4.97 6.41 15.31
CA ILE A 66 -5.39 5.01 15.07
C ILE A 66 -6.55 4.62 16.01
N LYS A 67 -6.56 5.13 17.25
CA LYS A 67 -7.62 4.82 18.22
C LYS A 67 -8.97 5.36 17.76
N GLU A 68 -9.01 6.62 17.35
CA GLU A 68 -10.22 7.25 16.81
C GLU A 68 -10.70 6.54 15.54
N LEU A 69 -9.78 6.20 14.62
CA LEU A 69 -10.15 5.42 13.44
C LEU A 69 -10.74 4.05 13.82
N ALA A 70 -10.20 3.39 14.84
CA ALA A 70 -10.69 2.10 15.33
C ALA A 70 -12.13 2.19 15.85
N GLU A 71 -12.46 3.28 16.55
CA GLU A 71 -13.81 3.59 17.02
C GLU A 71 -14.76 3.83 15.84
N ILE A 72 -14.36 4.62 14.84
CA ILE A 72 -15.16 4.90 13.63
C ILE A 72 -15.49 3.62 12.85
N VAL A 73 -14.51 2.73 12.68
CA VAL A 73 -14.69 1.51 11.86
C VAL A 73 -15.14 0.29 12.66
N ASN A 74 -15.36 0.45 13.98
CA ASN A 74 -15.68 -0.60 14.94
C ASN A 74 -14.78 -1.83 14.79
N ARG A 75 -13.45 -1.63 14.89
CA ARG A 75 -12.46 -2.71 14.86
C ARG A 75 -11.49 -2.59 16.02
N ALA A 76 -10.92 -3.71 16.45
CA ALA A 76 -9.86 -3.71 17.45
C ALA A 76 -8.64 -2.87 16.99
N PRO A 77 -8.11 -1.95 17.83
CA PRO A 77 -6.97 -1.10 17.46
C PRO A 77 -5.70 -1.88 17.06
N SER A 78 -5.43 -3.03 17.68
CA SER A 78 -4.27 -3.88 17.38
C SER A 78 -4.31 -4.43 15.96
N ASN A 79 -5.47 -4.94 15.53
CA ASN A 79 -5.68 -5.45 14.17
C ASN A 79 -5.57 -4.33 13.14
N LEU A 80 -6.22 -3.20 13.42
CA LEU A 80 -6.16 -2.03 12.54
C LEU A 80 -4.72 -1.52 12.40
N SER A 81 -3.96 -1.43 13.49
CA SER A 81 -2.55 -1.04 13.47
C SER A 81 -1.71 -1.94 12.56
N ARG A 82 -1.88 -3.27 12.63
CA ARG A 82 -1.15 -4.21 11.75
C ARG A 82 -1.48 -4.00 10.28
N THR A 83 -2.76 -3.76 9.95
CA THR A 83 -3.20 -3.45 8.58
C THR A 83 -2.59 -2.14 8.09
N LEU A 84 -2.69 -1.06 8.87
CA LEU A 84 -2.17 0.25 8.51
C LEU A 84 -0.65 0.23 8.35
N ASN A 85 0.09 -0.47 9.21
CA ASN A 85 1.53 -0.65 9.08
C ASN A 85 1.90 -1.40 7.79
N THR A 86 1.10 -2.38 7.39
CA THR A 86 1.31 -3.08 6.11
C THR A 86 1.09 -2.15 4.94
N MET A 87 0.00 -1.37 4.93
CA MET A 87 -0.24 -0.35 3.91
C MET A 87 0.83 0.75 3.88
N ALA A 88 1.36 1.13 5.04
CA ALA A 88 2.42 2.12 5.16
C ALA A 88 3.74 1.62 4.57
N ARG A 89 4.08 0.33 4.75
CA ARG A 89 5.25 -0.30 4.10
C ARG A 89 5.16 -0.24 2.57
N TYR A 90 3.96 -0.31 2.03
CA TYR A 90 3.71 -0.14 0.59
C TYR A 90 3.55 1.34 0.19
N GLY A 91 3.59 2.30 1.11
CA GLY A 91 3.39 3.72 0.82
C GLY A 91 1.96 4.09 0.42
N ILE A 92 0.99 3.19 0.68
CA ILE A 92 -0.44 3.42 0.44
C ILE A 92 -0.99 4.40 1.49
N ILE A 93 -0.46 4.31 2.71
CA ILE A 93 -0.74 5.20 3.83
C ILE A 93 0.58 5.83 4.30
N GLU A 94 0.48 7.02 4.86
CA GLU A 94 1.54 7.66 5.64
C GLU A 94 1.06 7.86 7.08
N PHE A 95 1.98 7.78 8.02
CA PHE A 95 1.74 8.18 9.40
C PHE A 95 2.37 9.54 9.68
N LYS A 96 1.55 10.51 10.06
CA LYS A 96 2.02 11.83 10.50
C LYS A 96 1.99 11.89 12.04
N LYS A 97 3.09 12.30 12.66
CA LYS A 97 3.09 12.55 14.10
C LYS A 97 2.18 13.73 14.44
N SER A 98 1.30 13.56 15.41
CA SER A 98 0.43 14.59 15.98
C SER A 98 0.50 14.49 17.50
N GLY A 99 1.42 15.25 18.12
CA GLY A 99 1.74 15.12 19.54
C GLY A 99 2.25 13.71 19.88
N LYS A 100 1.56 13.03 20.81
CA LYS A 100 1.83 11.64 21.20
C LYS A 100 1.20 10.61 20.25
N ASN A 101 0.32 11.05 19.34
CA ASN A 101 -0.44 10.18 18.46
C ASN A 101 0.18 10.08 17.07
N SER A 102 -0.20 9.02 16.36
CA SER A 102 0.12 8.79 14.96
C SER A 102 -1.15 8.89 14.13
N LYS A 103 -1.21 9.91 13.26
CA LYS A 103 -2.32 10.19 12.37
C LYS A 103 -2.15 9.42 11.06
N PRO A 104 -3.05 8.49 10.70
CA PRO A 104 -3.00 7.83 9.40
C PRO A 104 -3.52 8.76 8.29
N ILE A 105 -2.81 8.81 7.17
CA ILE A 105 -3.17 9.59 5.99
C ILE A 105 -3.14 8.68 4.76
N ALA A 106 -4.28 8.53 4.07
CA ALA A 106 -4.35 7.79 2.81
C ALA A 106 -3.65 8.59 1.70
N LYS A 107 -2.65 7.99 1.04
CA LYS A 107 -1.91 8.62 -0.06
C LYS A 107 -2.59 8.41 -1.42
N SER A 108 -3.38 7.34 -1.54
CA SER A 108 -4.15 7.02 -2.73
C SER A 108 -5.44 6.27 -2.39
N LEU A 109 -6.43 6.43 -3.26
CA LEU A 109 -7.63 5.59 -3.37
C LEU A 109 -7.74 4.89 -4.73
N ASN A 110 -6.81 5.19 -5.65
CA ASN A 110 -6.83 4.72 -7.03
C ASN A 110 -5.57 3.90 -7.32
N PHE A 111 -5.76 2.71 -7.87
CA PHE A 111 -4.69 1.75 -8.11
C PHE A 111 -4.80 1.22 -9.54
N ASN A 112 -3.69 1.28 -10.27
CA ASN A 112 -3.55 0.55 -11.52
C ASN A 112 -2.76 -0.71 -11.23
N ILE A 113 -3.39 -1.86 -11.46
CA ILE A 113 -2.79 -3.17 -11.19
C ILE A 113 -2.34 -3.76 -12.51
N GLN A 114 -1.04 -4.02 -12.63
CA GLN A 114 -0.43 -4.69 -13.76
C GLN A 114 0.02 -6.09 -13.31
N TYR A 115 -0.53 -7.12 -13.95
CA TYR A 115 -0.15 -8.51 -13.72
C TYR A 115 -0.10 -9.24 -15.05
N SER A 116 0.95 -10.04 -15.27
CA SER A 116 1.09 -10.93 -16.42
C SER A 116 1.50 -12.31 -15.96
N VAL A 117 0.80 -13.33 -16.50
CA VAL A 117 1.14 -14.75 -16.31
C VAL A 117 2.20 -15.19 -17.32
N ALA A 118 2.29 -14.51 -18.47
CA ALA A 118 3.31 -14.73 -19.48
C ALA A 118 4.52 -13.80 -19.21
N GLY A 119 5.70 -14.40 -19.10
CA GLY A 119 6.98 -13.69 -19.12
C GLY A 119 7.34 -13.29 -20.54
#